data_AF-A0A1C5G0I5-F1
#
_entry.id   AF-A0A1C5G0I5-F1
#
_cell.length_a   1.000
_cell.length_b   1.000
_cell.length_c   1.000
_cell.angle_alpha   90.00
_cell.angle_beta   90.00
_cell.angle_gamma   90.00
#
_symmetry.space_group_name_H-M   'P 1'
#
loop_
_entity.id
_entity.type
_entity.pdbx_description
1 polymer ?
#
loop_
_entity_poly.entity_id
_entity_poly.type
_entity_poly.pdbx_seq_one_letter_code
_entity_poly.pdbx_strand_id
1 'polypeptide(L)'
;EAAAERLGRRVREEKLVVPPAAPERAGSRPQPPEQDPGPGESLQVLDIVRTPGSPARRWFTDAEVERSLDVLEAAQQEDGGWPPHRRAWTPGATLEGRSVATIEALLTLRAHGRRI
;
A
#
# COMPACT_ATOMS: atom_id res chain seq x y z
N GLU A 1 15.38 15.82 -9.22
CA GLU A 1 14.69 14.96 -10.21
C GLU A 1 15.47 13.68 -10.54
N ALA A 2 16.71 13.76 -11.05
CA ALA A 2 17.52 12.57 -11.42
C ALA A 2 17.71 11.51 -10.31
N ALA A 3 17.75 11.90 -9.03
CA ALA A 3 17.86 10.95 -7.92
C ALA A 3 16.58 10.11 -7.72
N ALA A 4 15.41 10.72 -7.89
CA ALA A 4 14.14 10.03 -7.76
C ALA A 4 13.95 9.01 -8.89
N GLU A 5 14.37 9.34 -10.12
CA GLU A 5 14.30 8.38 -11.24
C GLU A 5 15.23 7.18 -11.06
N ARG A 6 16.45 7.41 -10.53
CA ARG A 6 17.36 6.31 -10.20
C ARG A 6 16.76 5.38 -9.15
N LEU A 7 16.14 5.97 -8.11
CA LEU A 7 15.50 5.19 -7.06
C LEU A 7 14.28 4.44 -7.59
N GLY A 8 13.47 5.07 -8.45
CA GLY A 8 12.33 4.43 -9.11
C GLY A 8 12.74 3.20 -9.93
N ARG A 9 13.84 3.28 -10.70
CA ARG A 9 14.38 2.12 -11.43
C ARG A 9 14.75 0.99 -10.49
N ARG A 10 15.47 1.28 -9.40
CA ARG A 10 15.82 0.28 -8.38
C ARG A 10 14.59 -0.36 -7.74
N VAL A 11 13.57 0.43 -7.40
CA VAL A 11 12.30 -0.08 -6.83
C VAL A 11 11.64 -1.09 -7.76
N ARG A 12 11.69 -0.87 -9.09
CA ARG A 12 11.12 -1.79 -10.09
C ARG A 12 11.98 -3.02 -10.34
N GLU A 13 13.29 -2.84 -10.46
CA GLU A 13 14.27 -3.92 -10.69
C GLU A 13 14.26 -4.92 -9.52
N GLU A 14 14.29 -4.41 -8.30
CA GLU A 14 14.37 -5.22 -7.07
C GLU A 14 12.98 -5.61 -6.52
N LYS A 15 11.88 -5.21 -7.20
CA LYS A 15 10.49 -5.51 -6.82
C LYS A 15 10.15 -5.14 -5.35
N LEU A 16 10.63 -3.98 -4.91
CA LEU A 16 10.51 -3.55 -3.51
C LEU A 16 9.09 -3.10 -3.11
N VAL A 17 8.23 -2.86 -4.10
CA VAL A 17 6.84 -2.42 -3.88
C VAL A 17 5.92 -3.38 -4.63
N VAL A 18 4.92 -3.90 -3.92
CA VAL A 18 3.93 -4.82 -4.48
C VAL A 18 2.70 -3.99 -4.90
N PRO A 19 2.42 -3.84 -6.21
CA PRO A 19 1.15 -3.29 -6.65
C PRO A 19 0.02 -4.27 -6.28
N PRO A 20 -1.20 -3.77 -6.01
CA PRO A 20 -2.34 -4.61 -5.69
C PRO A 20 -2.56 -5.64 -6.81
N ALA A 21 -2.59 -6.91 -6.44
CA ALA A 21 -2.86 -8.00 -7.38
C ALA A 21 -4.27 -7.82 -7.97
N ALA A 22 -4.43 -8.13 -9.27
CA ALA A 22 -5.77 -8.27 -9.84
C ALA A 22 -6.52 -9.39 -9.09
N PRO A 23 -7.84 -9.25 -8.83
CA PRO A 23 -8.62 -10.20 -8.04
C PRO A 23 -8.55 -11.65 -8.57
N GLU A 24 -8.20 -11.84 -9.84
CA GLU A 24 -8.19 -13.12 -10.54
C GLU A 24 -6.84 -13.90 -10.44
N ARG A 25 -5.80 -13.38 -9.77
CA ARG A 25 -4.47 -14.03 -9.72
C ARG A 25 -3.88 -14.21 -8.34
N ALA A 26 -4.72 -14.40 -7.32
CA ALA A 26 -4.29 -15.06 -6.08
C ALA A 26 -4.15 -16.58 -6.29
N GLY A 27 -3.42 -16.98 -7.33
CA GLY A 27 -3.00 -18.36 -7.56
C GLY A 27 -1.70 -18.58 -6.81
N SER A 28 -1.81 -19.25 -5.66
CA SER A 28 -0.73 -19.63 -4.76
C SER A 28 0.53 -20.08 -5.50
N ARG A 29 1.56 -19.23 -5.55
CA ARG A 29 2.93 -19.70 -5.75
C ARG A 29 3.54 -19.82 -4.36
N PRO A 30 3.87 -21.02 -3.87
CA PRO A 30 4.58 -21.15 -2.61
C PRO A 30 5.97 -20.53 -2.79
N GLN A 31 6.23 -19.40 -2.13
CA GLN A 31 7.60 -18.92 -1.90
C GLN A 31 8.11 -19.51 -0.58
N PRO A 32 9.42 -19.77 -0.45
CA PRO A 32 10.02 -20.20 0.80
C PRO A 32 9.71 -19.18 1.91
N PRO A 33 9.31 -19.62 3.12
CA PRO A 33 8.82 -18.75 4.19
C PRO A 33 9.85 -17.72 4.70
N GLU A 34 11.12 -17.90 4.35
CA GLU A 34 12.25 -17.04 4.72
C GLU A 34 12.50 -15.88 3.73
N GLN A 35 11.84 -15.86 2.57
CA GLN A 35 12.00 -14.81 1.55
C GLN A 35 10.70 -14.08 1.18
N ASP A 36 9.56 -14.52 1.71
CA ASP A 36 8.29 -13.83 1.54
C ASP A 36 8.05 -12.99 2.80
N PRO A 37 8.30 -11.67 2.76
CA PRO A 37 7.82 -10.78 3.80
C PRO A 37 6.30 -10.95 3.84
N GLY A 38 5.81 -11.68 4.85
CA GLY A 38 4.45 -12.21 4.88
C GLY A 38 3.40 -11.11 4.62
N PRO A 39 2.16 -11.46 4.25
CA PRO A 39 1.13 -10.49 3.88
C PRO A 39 0.98 -9.40 4.97
N GLY A 40 1.58 -8.22 4.70
CA GLY A 40 1.72 -7.11 5.66
C GLY A 40 3.14 -6.57 5.88
N GLU A 41 4.18 -7.22 5.36
CA GLU A 41 5.58 -6.77 5.49
C GLU A 41 6.13 -6.11 4.21
N SER A 42 5.46 -6.30 3.07
CA SER A 42 5.78 -5.62 1.80
C SER A 42 5.24 -4.19 1.76
N LEU A 43 6.02 -3.25 1.21
CA LEU A 43 5.55 -1.89 0.95
C LEU A 43 4.51 -1.88 -0.18
N GLN A 44 3.42 -1.15 0.02
CA GLN A 44 2.38 -0.94 -0.98
C GLN A 44 2.60 0.38 -1.74
N VAL A 45 1.96 0.52 -2.91
CA VAL A 45 2.06 1.74 -3.73
C VAL A 45 1.69 2.99 -2.94
N LEU A 46 0.61 2.93 -2.14
CA LEU A 46 0.15 4.08 -1.36
C LEU A 46 1.01 4.39 -0.13
N ASP A 47 1.91 3.50 0.30
CA ASP A 47 2.93 3.85 1.30
C ASP A 47 3.95 4.86 0.73
N ILE A 48 4.16 4.80 -0.59
CA ILE A 48 5.15 5.59 -1.32
C ILE A 48 4.50 6.80 -2.01
N VAL A 49 3.23 6.68 -2.40
CA VAL A 49 2.46 7.68 -3.16
C VAL A 49 1.23 8.14 -2.36
N ARG A 50 1.46 8.56 -1.11
CA ARG A 50 0.40 9.11 -0.24
C ARG A 50 -0.27 10.36 -0.80
N THR A 51 0.43 11.12 -1.64
CA THR A 51 -0.11 12.31 -2.30
C THR A 51 0.20 12.30 -3.80
N PRO A 52 -0.66 12.90 -4.65
CA PRO A 52 -0.40 13.02 -6.09
C PRO A 52 0.89 13.79 -6.43
N GLY A 53 1.29 14.72 -5.56
CA GLY A 53 2.50 15.54 -5.73
C GLY A 53 3.81 14.85 -5.34
N SER A 54 3.77 13.61 -4.85
CA SER A 54 4.98 12.87 -4.49
C SER A 54 5.89 12.68 -5.72
N PRO A 55 7.21 12.92 -5.62
CA PRO A 55 8.15 12.61 -6.71
C PRO A 55 8.11 11.13 -7.13
N ALA A 56 7.75 10.24 -6.19
CA ALA A 56 7.60 8.82 -6.43
C ALA A 56 6.33 8.46 -7.22
N ARG A 57 5.39 9.40 -7.42
CA ARG A 57 4.21 9.21 -8.26
C ARG A 57 4.55 8.74 -9.68
N ARG A 58 5.70 9.19 -10.20
CA ARG A 58 6.20 8.83 -11.55
C ARG A 58 6.75 7.40 -11.64
N TRP A 59 6.95 6.71 -10.51
CA TRP A 59 7.45 5.33 -10.50
C TRP A 59 6.36 4.31 -10.81
N PHE A 60 5.10 4.73 -10.70
CA PHE A 60 3.94 3.88 -10.87
C PHE A 60 3.05 4.44 -11.98
N THR A 61 2.40 3.54 -12.70
CA THR A 61 1.40 3.89 -13.68
C THR A 61 0.14 4.42 -13.00
N ASP A 62 -0.64 5.23 -13.72
CA ASP A 62 -1.92 5.73 -13.22
C ASP A 62 -2.86 4.58 -12.84
N ALA A 63 -2.88 3.52 -13.64
CA ALA A 63 -3.67 2.33 -13.36
C ALA A 63 -3.24 1.55 -12.10
N GLU A 64 -1.94 1.53 -11.76
CA GLU A 64 -1.46 0.94 -10.50
C GLU A 64 -1.90 1.78 -9.29
N VAL A 65 -1.85 3.11 -9.41
CA VAL A 65 -2.29 4.04 -8.35
C VAL A 65 -3.80 3.96 -8.16
N GLU A 66 -4.60 4.06 -9.22
CA GLU A 66 -6.07 3.98 -9.14
C GLU A 66 -6.53 2.65 -8.54
N ARG A 67 -5.95 1.52 -8.97
CA ARG A 67 -6.27 0.21 -8.38
C ARG A 67 -5.92 0.16 -6.90
N SER A 68 -4.83 0.81 -6.48
CA SER A 68 -4.44 0.86 -5.07
C SER A 68 -5.41 1.69 -4.25
N LEU A 69 -5.95 2.77 -4.83
CA LEU A 69 -7.01 3.57 -4.21
C LEU A 69 -8.31 2.78 -4.10
N ASP A 70 -8.69 2.02 -5.12
CA ASP A 70 -9.89 1.17 -5.07
C ASP A 70 -9.77 0.08 -3.98
N VAL A 71 -8.60 -0.56 -3.87
CA VAL A 71 -8.32 -1.54 -2.80
C VAL A 71 -8.34 -0.89 -1.43
N LEU A 72 -7.78 0.32 -1.31
CA LEU A 72 -7.82 1.07 -0.05
C LEU A 72 -9.28 1.39 0.32
N GLU A 73 -10.08 1.92 -0.60
CA GLU A 73 -11.49 2.25 -0.37
C GLU A 73 -12.29 1.00 0.05
N ALA A 74 -12.10 -0.14 -0.63
CA ALA A 74 -12.76 -1.40 -0.31
C ALA A 74 -12.30 -2.04 1.02
N ALA A 75 -11.16 -1.61 1.57
CA ALA A 75 -10.64 -2.12 2.84
C ALA A 75 -11.26 -1.43 4.08
N GLN A 76 -12.13 -0.44 3.89
CA GLN A 76 -12.87 0.16 5.00
C GLN A 76 -13.75 -0.90 5.68
N GLN A 77 -13.67 -0.98 6.99
CA GLN A 77 -14.48 -1.89 7.80
C GLN A 77 -15.83 -1.26 8.17
N GLU A 78 -16.77 -2.08 8.66
CA GLU A 78 -18.13 -1.64 9.02
C GLU A 78 -18.17 -0.50 10.05
N ASP A 79 -17.15 -0.41 10.90
CA ASP A 79 -16.99 0.67 11.89
C ASP A 79 -16.39 1.96 11.31
N GLY A 80 -16.15 1.99 10.00
CA GLY A 80 -15.54 3.10 9.26
C GLY A 80 -14.01 3.17 9.36
N GLY A 81 -13.38 2.25 10.09
CA GLY A 81 -11.93 2.20 10.27
C GLY A 81 -11.22 1.37 9.19
N TRP A 82 -9.89 1.44 9.19
CA TRP A 82 -9.04 0.58 8.37
C TRP A 82 -8.22 -0.39 9.24
N PRO A 83 -8.00 -1.62 8.77
CA PRO A 83 -7.09 -2.54 9.45
C PRO A 83 -5.65 -2.01 9.38
N PRO A 84 -4.81 -2.27 10.40
CA PRO A 84 -3.38 -1.99 10.31
C PRO A 84 -2.78 -2.77 9.14
N HIS A 85 -1.96 -2.11 8.32
CA HIS A 85 -1.29 -2.73 7.18
C HIS A 85 -0.20 -3.71 7.61
N ARG A 86 0.45 -3.45 8.75
CA ARG A 86 1.47 -4.33 9.32
C ARG A 86 0.90 -5.30 10.32
N ARG A 87 1.44 -6.52 10.29
CA ARG A 87 1.14 -7.55 11.29
C ARG A 87 1.48 -7.02 12.68
N ALA A 88 0.49 -6.98 13.56
CA ALA A 88 0.70 -6.61 14.94
C ALA A 88 1.49 -7.70 15.66
N TRP A 89 2.51 -7.30 16.42
CA TRP A 89 3.31 -8.21 17.25
C TRP A 89 2.63 -8.57 18.58
N THR A 90 1.59 -7.81 18.97
CA THR A 90 0.80 -7.97 20.19
C THR A 90 -0.63 -7.46 19.95
N PRO A 91 -1.64 -7.91 20.71
CA PRO A 91 -3.00 -7.40 20.59
C PRO A 91 -3.13 -5.88 20.82
N GLY A 92 -2.33 -5.32 21.74
CA GLY A 92 -2.32 -3.88 22.01
C GLY A 92 -1.83 -3.06 20.82
N ALA A 93 -0.82 -3.54 20.10
CA ALA A 93 -0.31 -2.89 18.90
C ALA A 93 -1.35 -2.83 17.77
N THR A 94 -2.29 -3.79 17.71
CA THR A 94 -3.42 -3.74 16.77
C THR A 94 -4.33 -2.54 17.06
N LEU A 95 -4.66 -2.31 18.33
CA LEU A 95 -5.55 -1.21 18.74
C LEU A 95 -4.93 0.15 18.46
N GLU A 96 -3.66 0.34 18.82
CA GLU A 96 -2.92 1.56 18.54
C GLU A 96 -2.78 1.78 17.02
N GLY A 97 -2.42 0.73 16.28
CA GLY A 97 -2.22 0.77 14.83
C GLY A 97 -3.47 1.12 14.03
N ARG A 98 -4.67 0.71 14.47
CA ARG A 98 -5.94 0.99 13.77
C ARG A 98 -6.20 2.50 13.62
N SER A 99 -5.88 3.27 14.65
CA SER A 99 -6.08 4.72 14.63
C SER A 99 -5.21 5.39 13.57
N VAL A 100 -3.94 5.01 13.52
CA VAL A 100 -2.97 5.50 12.52
C VAL A 100 -3.39 5.07 11.12
N ALA A 101 -3.71 3.78 10.91
CA ALA A 101 -4.12 3.26 9.61
C ALA A 101 -5.35 3.98 9.05
N THR A 102 -6.33 4.27 9.91
CA THR A 102 -7.53 5.02 9.53
C THR A 102 -7.20 6.44 9.10
N ILE A 103 -6.39 7.17 9.87
CA ILE A 103 -6.00 8.54 9.52
C ILE A 103 -5.20 8.55 8.20
N GLU A 104 -4.27 7.64 8.03
CA GLU A 104 -3.46 7.53 6.81
C GLU A 104 -4.30 7.21 5.58
N ALA A 105 -5.28 6.31 5.71
CA ALA A 105 -6.21 5.98 4.64
C ALA A 105 -7.05 7.19 4.23
N LEU A 106 -7.68 7.87 5.19
CA LEU A 106 -8.53 9.04 4.92
C LEU A 106 -7.74 10.20 4.30
N LEU A 107 -6.53 10.47 4.80
CA LEU A 107 -5.67 11.50 4.23
C LEU A 107 -5.24 11.17 2.81
N THR A 108 -4.92 9.90 2.53
CA THR A 108 -4.52 9.44 1.20
C THR A 108 -5.70 9.55 0.23
N LEU A 109 -6.87 9.00 0.57
CA LEU A 109 -8.08 9.07 -0.27
C LEU A 109 -8.46 10.53 -0.57
N ARG A 110 -8.45 11.39 0.45
CA ARG A 110 -8.70 12.83 0.28
C ARG A 110 -7.67 13.50 -0.65
N ALA A 111 -6.38 13.20 -0.48
CA ALA A 111 -5.33 13.80 -1.31
C ALA A 111 -5.47 13.42 -2.78
N HIS A 112 -6.01 12.24 -3.07
CA HIS A 112 -6.32 11.76 -4.42
C HIS A 112 -7.75 12.09 -4.89
N GLY A 113 -8.49 12.94 -4.14
CA GLY A 113 -9.81 13.42 -4.54
C GLY A 113 -10.93 12.39 -4.46
N ARG A 114 -10.71 11.25 -3.79
CA ARG A 114 -11.76 10.27 -3.52
C ARG A 114 -12.74 10.84 -2.50
N ARG A 115 -14.04 10.64 -2.75
CA ARG A 115 -15.09 10.98 -1.79
C ARG A 115 -15.20 9.84 -0.78
N ILE A 116 -15.20 10.20 0.49
CA ILE A 116 -15.27 9.32 1.67
C ILE A 116 -16.44 9.80 2.52
#